data_AF-M1ZES6-F1
#
_entry.id   AF-M1ZES6-F1
#
_cell.length_a   1.000
_cell.length_b   1.000
_cell.length_c   1.000
_cell.angle_alpha   90.00
_cell.angle_beta   90.00
_cell.angle_gamma   90.00
#
_symmetry.space_group_name_H-M   'P 1'
#
loop_
_entity.id
_entity.type
_entity.pdbx_description
1 polymer ?
#
loop_
_entity_poly.entity_id
_entity_poly.type
_entity_poly.pdbx_seq_one_letter_code
_entity_poly.pdbx_strand_id
1 'polypeptide(L)'
;MQISYEYSSLKEEDKKLYYDRTQIYGDYKLTRYSLNREHGSVFDKWMELGAPENMTKEEIEYLNGQTYPKMDVEYLELSGRYNKKIFLPPHGIELFTFKKITK
;
A
#
# COMPACT_ATOMS: atom_id res chain seq x y z
N MET A 1 16.69 4.49 -35.33
CA MET A 1 16.27 5.63 -34.49
C MET A 1 16.10 5.09 -33.08
N GLN A 2 17.15 5.22 -32.27
CA GLN A 2 17.25 4.62 -30.94
C GLN A 2 16.87 5.72 -29.93
N ILE A 3 15.74 5.54 -29.25
CA ILE A 3 15.32 6.41 -28.16
C ILE A 3 15.95 5.84 -26.89
N SER A 4 17.05 6.43 -26.45
CA SER A 4 17.64 6.16 -25.15
C SER A 4 16.84 6.92 -24.09
N TYR A 5 16.09 6.21 -23.25
CA TYR A 5 15.60 6.79 -22.00
C TYR A 5 16.78 6.83 -21.03
N GLU A 6 17.33 8.01 -20.78
CA GLU A 6 18.11 8.25 -19.56
C GLU A 6 17.14 8.11 -18.39
N TYR A 7 17.11 6.93 -17.77
CA TYR A 7 16.63 6.75 -16.41
C TYR A 7 17.55 7.55 -15.51
N SER A 8 17.29 8.85 -15.38
CA SER A 8 17.88 9.65 -14.32
C SER A 8 17.50 8.97 -13.01
N SER A 9 18.51 8.48 -12.30
CA SER A 9 18.40 7.82 -11.01
C SER A 9 17.79 8.76 -9.98
N LEU A 10 16.47 8.87 -9.96
CA LEU A 10 15.75 9.37 -8.80
C LEU A 10 16.08 8.39 -7.67
N LYS A 11 16.77 8.87 -6.64
CA LYS A 11 17.07 8.03 -5.48
C LYS A 11 15.74 7.48 -4.94
N GLU A 12 15.59 6.16 -5.00
CA GLU A 12 14.44 5.43 -4.46
C GLU A 12 14.53 5.49 -2.93
N GLU A 13 14.06 6.60 -2.34
CA GLU A 13 14.09 6.80 -0.89
C GLU A 13 12.67 6.72 -0.29
N ASP A 14 12.59 6.10 0.89
CA ASP A 14 11.37 6.08 1.70
C ASP A 14 10.93 7.51 2.05
N LYS A 15 9.65 7.81 1.82
CA LYS A 15 9.08 9.08 2.25
C LYS A 15 8.48 8.93 3.64
N LYS A 16 8.82 9.86 4.54
CA LYS A 16 8.23 9.96 5.88
C LYS A 16 7.17 11.04 5.86
N LEU A 17 5.93 10.66 6.13
CA LEU A 17 4.79 11.58 6.23
C LEU A 17 4.29 11.60 7.67
N TYR A 18 3.85 12.77 8.11
CA TYR A 18 3.25 12.96 9.43
C TYR A 18 1.84 13.50 9.23
N TYR A 19 0.87 12.77 9.74
CA TYR A 19 -0.51 13.20 9.84
C TYR A 19 -0.79 13.60 11.28
N ASP A 20 -1.27 14.82 11.48
CA ASP A 20 -1.70 15.32 12.78
C ASP A 20 -3.09 15.92 12.64
N ARG A 21 -4.00 15.51 13.51
CA ARG A 21 -5.36 16.04 13.59
C ARG A 21 -5.74 16.28 15.02
N THR A 22 -6.20 17.49 15.30
CA THR A 22 -6.76 17.89 16.58
C THR A 22 -8.29 17.88 16.51
N GLN A 23 -8.93 18.00 17.68
CA GLN A 23 -10.39 18.05 17.84
C GLN A 23 -11.13 16.83 17.28
N ILE A 24 -10.50 15.66 17.34
CA ILE A 24 -11.11 14.38 16.94
C ILE A 24 -11.47 13.56 18.17
N TYR A 25 -12.75 13.20 18.30
CA TYR A 25 -13.29 12.56 19.50
C TYR A 25 -14.23 11.40 19.19
N GLY A 26 -14.14 10.35 20.00
CA GLY A 26 -14.96 9.14 19.95
C GLY A 26 -14.25 7.95 19.33
N ASP A 27 -15.01 6.90 19.07
CA ASP A 27 -14.51 5.63 18.54
C ASP A 27 -14.41 5.65 17.01
N TYR A 28 -13.28 5.20 16.47
CA TYR A 28 -13.02 5.14 15.05
C TYR A 28 -12.48 3.77 14.64
N LYS A 29 -12.90 3.31 13.46
CA LYS A 29 -12.23 2.25 12.72
C LYS A 29 -11.31 2.91 11.69
N LEU A 30 -10.02 2.66 11.85
CA LEU A 30 -9.00 2.97 10.85
C LEU A 30 -8.75 1.74 10.00
N THR A 31 -8.82 1.88 8.67
CA THR A 31 -8.37 0.83 7.75
C THR A 31 -7.31 1.40 6.84
N ARG A 32 -6.14 0.75 6.80
CA ARG A 32 -5.00 1.06 5.94
C ARG A 32 -4.95 0.05 4.80
N TYR A 33 -4.77 0.54 3.58
CA TYR A 33 -4.49 -0.27 2.40
C TYR A 33 -3.11 0.11 1.87
N SER A 34 -2.21 -0.86 1.76
CA SER A 34 -0.84 -0.67 1.28
C SER A 34 -0.65 -1.40 -0.04
N LEU A 35 -0.21 -0.66 -1.06
CA LEU A 35 0.21 -1.19 -2.36
C LEU A 35 1.67 -0.82 -2.57
N ASN A 36 2.55 -1.79 -2.77
CA ASN A 36 3.99 -1.57 -3.00
C ASN A 36 4.58 -2.78 -3.76
N ARG A 37 5.89 -2.80 -4.02
CA ARG A 37 6.55 -3.93 -4.71
C ARG A 37 6.38 -5.27 -3.97
N GLU A 38 6.19 -5.26 -2.65
CA GLU A 38 5.97 -6.47 -1.84
C GLU A 38 4.50 -6.91 -1.81
N HIS A 39 3.55 -5.98 -2.02
CA HIS A 39 2.12 -6.18 -1.83
C HIS A 39 1.31 -5.55 -2.97
N GLY A 40 0.63 -6.39 -3.77
CA GLY A 40 -0.23 -5.93 -4.87
C GLY A 40 0.49 -5.70 -6.20
N SER A 41 1.76 -6.09 -6.31
CA SER A 41 2.48 -6.13 -7.59
C SER A 41 2.44 -7.54 -8.18
N VAL A 42 1.46 -7.78 -9.06
CA VAL A 42 1.39 -9.03 -9.82
C VAL A 42 2.63 -9.24 -10.67
N PHE A 43 3.21 -8.16 -11.19
CA PHE A 43 4.41 -8.21 -12.00
C PHE A 43 5.60 -8.78 -11.23
N ASP A 44 5.86 -8.28 -10.02
CA ASP A 44 6.95 -8.79 -9.18
C ASP A 44 6.72 -10.26 -8.81
N LYS A 45 5.48 -10.66 -8.53
CA LYS A 45 5.14 -12.08 -8.28
C LYS A 45 5.26 -12.98 -9.50
N TRP A 46 4.91 -12.50 -10.69
CA TRP A 46 5.13 -13.23 -11.93
C TRP A 46 6.63 -13.41 -12.22
N MET A 47 7.44 -12.38 -11.93
CA MET A 47 8.91 -12.50 -12.00
C MET A 47 9.44 -13.52 -10.98
N GLU A 48 8.94 -13.54 -9.75
CA GLU A 48 9.31 -14.54 -8.73
C GLU A 48 8.98 -15.98 -9.16
N LEU A 49 7.90 -16.18 -9.92
CA LEU A 49 7.54 -17.48 -10.52
C LEU A 49 8.44 -17.89 -11.70
N GLY A 50 9.45 -17.09 -12.05
CA GLY A 50 10.37 -17.36 -13.15
C GLY A 50 9.90 -16.81 -14.50
N ALA A 51 8.97 -15.84 -14.49
CA ALA A 51 8.43 -15.21 -15.69
C ALA A 51 7.90 -16.22 -16.75
N PRO A 52 7.07 -17.20 -16.37
CA PRO A 52 6.58 -18.21 -17.30
C PRO A 52 5.78 -17.56 -18.44
N GLU A 53 6.09 -17.94 -19.67
CA GLU A 53 5.34 -17.50 -20.87
C GLU A 53 3.93 -18.12 -20.93
N ASN A 54 3.80 -19.36 -20.44
CA ASN A 54 2.53 -20.09 -20.38
C ASN A 54 2.23 -20.42 -18.93
N MET A 55 1.14 -19.86 -18.40
CA MET A 55 0.66 -20.13 -17.04
C MET A 55 -0.59 -20.99 -17.08
N THR A 56 -0.64 -21.96 -16.17
CA THR A 56 -1.84 -22.73 -15.85
C THR A 56 -2.90 -21.82 -15.21
N LYS A 57 -4.14 -22.31 -15.20
CA LYS A 57 -5.25 -21.62 -14.53
C LYS A 57 -4.95 -21.37 -13.04
N GLU A 58 -4.32 -22.34 -12.37
CA GLU A 58 -3.97 -22.26 -10.95
C GLU A 58 -2.94 -21.14 -10.69
N GLU A 59 -1.91 -21.02 -11.52
CA GLU A 59 -0.89 -19.96 -11.40
C GLU A 59 -1.50 -18.57 -11.66
N ILE A 60 -2.43 -18.45 -12.61
CA ILE A 60 -3.17 -17.21 -12.87
C ILE A 60 -4.05 -16.84 -11.66
N GLU A 61 -4.76 -17.80 -11.08
CA GLU A 61 -5.60 -17.57 -9.90
C GLU A 61 -4.76 -17.18 -8.68
N TYR A 62 -3.62 -17.83 -8.49
CA TYR A 62 -2.65 -17.47 -7.45
C TYR A 62 -2.18 -16.01 -7.61
N LEU A 63 -1.74 -15.61 -8.80
CA LEU A 63 -1.31 -14.25 -9.09
C LEU A 63 -2.43 -13.22 -8.88
N ASN A 64 -3.65 -13.54 -9.31
CA ASN A 64 -4.81 -12.67 -9.07
C ASN A 64 -5.09 -12.48 -7.58
N GLY A 65 -4.89 -13.51 -6.75
CA GLY A 65 -5.00 -13.40 -5.29
C GLY A 65 -3.98 -12.43 -4.68
N GLN A 66 -2.86 -12.18 -5.36
CA GLN A 66 -1.82 -11.24 -4.93
C GLN A 66 -2.04 -9.80 -5.43
N THR A 67 -3.10 -9.52 -6.21
CA THR A 67 -3.42 -8.17 -6.71
C THR A 67 -3.95 -7.23 -5.63
N TYR A 68 -4.47 -7.80 -4.54
CA TYR A 68 -5.15 -7.01 -3.52
C TYR A 68 -4.13 -6.26 -2.65
N PRO A 69 -4.37 -4.96 -2.36
CA PRO A 69 -3.56 -4.24 -1.39
C PRO A 69 -3.59 -4.94 -0.03
N LYS A 70 -2.46 -4.92 0.68
CA LYS A 70 -2.44 -5.35 2.08
C LYS A 70 -3.39 -4.47 2.89
N MET A 71 -4.27 -5.09 3.67
CA MET A 71 -5.24 -4.39 4.50
C MET A 71 -4.91 -4.58 5.99
N ASP A 72 -4.68 -3.48 6.71
CA ASP A 72 -4.52 -3.47 8.16
C ASP A 72 -5.68 -2.68 8.80
N VAL A 73 -6.26 -3.21 9.88
CA VAL A 73 -7.41 -2.60 10.58
C VAL A 73 -7.05 -2.30 12.03
N GLU A 74 -7.35 -1.09 12.49
CA GLU A 74 -7.11 -0.61 13.86
C GLU A 74 -8.40 0.05 14.40
N TYR A 75 -8.72 -0.20 15.66
CA TYR A 75 -9.84 0.43 16.36
C TYR A 75 -9.27 1.42 17.38
N LEU A 76 -9.70 2.67 17.31
CA LEU A 76 -9.12 3.79 18.02
C LEU A 76 -10.19 4.50 18.87
N GLU A 77 -9.93 4.65 20.16
CA GLU A 77 -10.67 5.59 21.02
C GLU A 77 -9.90 6.92 21.05
N LEU A 78 -10.45 7.96 20.43
CA LEU A 78 -9.78 9.25 20.28
C LEU A 78 -10.35 10.28 21.25
N SER A 79 -9.46 10.99 21.94
CA SER A 79 -9.80 11.97 22.98
C SER A 79 -9.24 13.37 22.71
N GLY A 80 -9.17 13.77 21.44
CA GLY A 80 -8.90 15.16 21.04
C GLY A 80 -7.68 15.39 20.15
N ARG A 81 -6.76 14.42 20.03
CA ARG A 81 -5.67 14.47 19.05
C ARG A 81 -5.32 13.09 18.54
N TYR A 82 -5.04 13.00 17.25
CA TYR A 82 -4.51 11.82 16.61
C TYR A 82 -3.30 12.18 15.74
N ASN A 83 -2.21 11.46 15.95
CA ASN A 83 -0.99 11.59 15.18
C ASN A 83 -0.61 10.24 14.57
N LYS A 84 -0.19 10.23 13.30
CA LYS A 84 0.32 9.04 12.64
C LYS A 84 1.56 9.38 11.85
N LYS A 85 2.62 8.63 12.10
CA LYS A 85 3.80 8.59 11.23
C LYS A 85 3.58 7.50 10.19
N ILE A 86 3.75 7.86 8.92
CA ILE A 86 3.59 6.96 7.79
C ILE A 86 4.94 6.87 7.09
N PHE A 87 5.37 5.64 6.83
CA PHE A 87 6.55 5.34 6.02
C PHE A 87 6.04 4.80 4.69
N LEU A 88 6.31 5.53 3.62
CA LEU A 88 5.90 5.19 2.27
C LEU A 88 7.11 4.69 1.50
N PRO A 89 7.17 3.39 1.14
CA PRO A 89 8.26 2.87 0.33
C PRO A 89 8.24 3.48 -1.09
N PRO A 90 9.34 3.41 -1.85
CA PRO A 90 9.38 3.82 -3.26
C PRO A 90 8.26 3.15 -4.06
N HIS A 91 7.58 3.95 -4.90
CA HIS A 91 6.41 3.52 -5.67
C HIS A 91 5.25 2.94 -4.84
N GLY A 92 5.28 3.14 -3.51
CA GLY A 92 4.22 2.76 -2.61
C GLY A 92 3.02 3.70 -2.71
N ILE A 93 1.83 3.15 -2.54
CA ILE A 93 0.58 3.87 -2.35
C ILE A 93 -0.04 3.40 -1.04
N GLU A 94 -0.48 4.35 -0.23
CA GLU A 94 -1.10 4.11 1.07
C GLU A 94 -2.44 4.83 1.11
N LEU A 95 -3.52 4.10 1.39
CA LEU A 95 -4.85 4.66 1.62
C LEU A 95 -5.25 4.40 3.06
N PHE A 96 -5.53 5.48 3.80
CA PHE A 96 -6.10 5.41 5.14
C PHE A 96 -7.56 5.86 5.11
N THR A 97 -8.45 5.02 5.62
CA THR A 97 -9.87 5.37 5.82
C THR A 97 -10.17 5.48 7.32
N PHE A 98 -10.79 6.59 7.70
CA PHE A 98 -11.24 6.85 9.06
C PHE A 98 -12.76 6.83 9.10
N LYS A 99 -13.34 5.81 9.72
CA LYS A 99 -14.80 5.69 9.89
C LYS A 99 -15.15 5.81 11.36
N LYS A 100 -15.96 6.80 11.71
CA LYS A 100 -16.51 6.91 13.07
C LYS A 100 -17.45 5.73 13.32
N ILE A 101 -17.32 5.12 14.49
CA ILE A 101 -18.18 4.03 14.94
C ILE A 101 -19.34 4.68 15.68
N THR A 102 -20.51 4.67 15.05
CA THR A 102 -21.75 5.09 15.71
C THR A 102 -22.39 3.84 16.31
N LYS A 103 -22.70 3.89 17.62
CA LYS A 103 -23.52 2.88 18.28
C LYS A 103 -24.99 3.11 17.96
#